data_AF-A0A6V8EXU6-F1
#
_entry.id   AF-A0A6V8EXU6-F1
#
_cell.length_a   1.000
_cell.length_b   1.000
_cell.length_c   1.000
_cell.angle_alpha   90.00
_cell.angle_beta   90.00
_cell.angle_gamma   90.00
#
_symmetry.space_group_name_H-M   'P 1'
#
loop_
_entity.id
_entity.type
_entity.pdbx_description
1 polymer ?
#
loop_
_entity_poly.entity_id
_entity_poly.type
_entity_poly.pdbx_seq_one_letter_code
_entity_poly.pdbx_strand_id
1 'polypeptide(L)' 'MTKRPLDILDQVLNRQPVIVSLKGGREIRGILQGYDVHM' A
#
# COMPACT_ATOMS: atom_id res chain seq x y z
N MET A 1 -10.75 -17.87 3.72
CA MET A 1 -9.75 -17.16 4.55
C MET A 1 -9.63 -15.73 4.04
N THR A 2 -10.01 -14.75 4.85
CA THR A 2 -9.80 -13.32 4.58
C THR A 2 -8.30 -13.04 4.65
N LYS A 3 -7.71 -12.47 3.59
CA LYS A 3 -6.31 -12.01 3.63
C LYS A 3 -6.22 -10.80 4.55
N ARG A 4 -5.25 -10.77 5.47
CA ARG A 4 -5.06 -9.60 6.34
C ARG A 4 -4.51 -8.45 5.49
N PRO A 5 -4.83 -7.18 5.83
CA PRO A 5 -4.38 -6.03 5.04
C PRO A 5 -2.86 -6.00 4.81
N LEU A 6 -2.06 -6.29 5.84
CA LEU A 6 -0.60 -6.35 5.72
C LEU A 6 -0.13 -7.45 4.75
N ASP A 7 -0.82 -8.61 4.72
CA ASP A 7 -0.49 -9.69 3.77
C ASP A 7 -0.69 -9.24 2.30
N ILE A 8 -1.54 -8.24 2.06
CA ILE A 8 -1.75 -7.64 0.72
C ILE A 8 -0.63 -6.65 0.39
N LEU A 9 -0.19 -5.85 1.37
CA LEU A 9 0.94 -4.92 1.18
C LEU A 9 2.25 -5.67 0.89
N ASP A 10 2.49 -6.79 1.54
CA ASP A 10 3.64 -7.67 1.28
C ASP A 10 3.67 -8.20 -0.17
N GLN A 11 2.50 -8.39 -0.80
CA GLN A 11 2.42 -8.87 -2.19
C GLN A 11 2.92 -7.83 -3.20
N VAL A 12 2.86 -6.54 -2.86
CA VAL A 12 3.16 -5.42 -3.78
C VAL A 12 4.46 -4.68 -3.45
N LEU A 13 5.04 -4.93 -2.27
CA LEU A 13 6.28 -4.34 -1.79
C LEU A 13 7.41 -4.48 -2.82
N ASN A 14 7.96 -3.35 -3.27
CA ASN A 14 9.03 -3.24 -4.26
C ASN A 14 8.75 -3.90 -5.63
N ARG A 15 7.48 -4.19 -5.97
CA ARG A 15 7.12 -4.93 -7.19
C ARG A 15 6.31 -4.12 -8.19
N GLN A 16 5.24 -3.47 -7.72
CA GLN A 16 4.30 -2.79 -8.60
C GLN A 16 3.90 -1.41 -8.06
N PRO A 17 3.58 -0.45 -8.94
CA PRO A 17 3.03 0.82 -8.51
C PRO A 17 1.70 0.63 -7.77
N VAL A 18 1.55 1.36 -6.67
CA VAL A 18 0.30 1.48 -5.91
C VAL A 18 -0.26 2.88 -6.05
N ILE A 19 -1.56 3.02 -5.77
CA ILE A 19 -2.25 4.31 -5.68
C ILE A 19 -2.61 4.51 -4.21
N VAL A 20 -2.24 5.67 -3.66
CA VAL A 20 -2.62 6.11 -2.31
C VAL A 20 -3.54 7.31 -2.43
N SER A 21 -4.80 7.13 -2.06
CA SER A 21 -5.80 8.20 -2.01
C SER A 21 -5.84 8.78 -0.60
N LEU A 22 -5.58 10.08 -0.49
CA LEU A 22 -5.63 10.82 0.76
C LEU A 22 -6.93 11.60 0.86
N LYS A 23 -7.35 11.87 2.10
CA LYS A 23 -8.48 12.76 2.38
C LYS A 23 -8.27 14.10 1.66
N GLY A 24 -9.34 14.64 1.07
CA GLY A 24 -9.29 15.85 0.26
C GLY A 24 -9.00 15.61 -1.23
N GLY A 25 -9.03 14.35 -1.69
CA GLY A 25 -8.96 14.01 -3.12
C GLY A 25 -7.55 14.02 -3.70
N ARG A 26 -6.50 14.05 -2.85
CA ARG A 26 -5.11 13.97 -3.31
C ARG A 26 -4.73 12.51 -3.57
N GLU A 27 -4.25 12.21 -4.76
CA GLU A 27 -3.73 10.89 -5.12
C GLU A 27 -2.21 10.93 -5.27
N ILE A 28 -1.54 9.89 -4.77
CA ILE A 28 -0.11 9.65 -4.97
C ILE A 28 0.06 8.29 -5.65
N ARG A 29 0.96 8.22 -6.63
CA ARG A 29 1.30 6.99 -7.35
C ARG A 29 2.78 6.73 -7.24
N GLY A 30 3.16 5.51 -6.90
CA GLY A 30 4.56 5.15 -6.72
C GLY A 30 4.77 3.71 -6.30
N ILE A 31 6.02 3.30 -6.16
CA ILE A 31 6.38 1.97 -5.67
C ILE A 31 6.28 1.97 -4.14
N LEU A 32 5.55 1.01 -3.57
CA LEU A 32 5.54 0.78 -2.13
C LEU A 32 6.90 0.19 -1.72
N GLN A 33 7.73 0.95 -1.00
CA GLN A 33 9.08 0.51 -0.61
C GLN A 33 9.16 -0.06 0.81
N GLY A 34 8.22 0.29 1.67
CA GLY A 34 8.16 -0.14 3.08
C GLY A 34 6.90 0.39 3.76
N TYR A 35 6.58 -0.18 4.92
CA TYR A 35 5.52 0.25 5.85
C TYR A 35 5.84 -0.31 7.24
N ASP A 36 5.21 0.24 8.28
CA ASP A 36 5.28 -0.32 9.63
C ASP A 36 3.95 -1.00 10.04
N VAL A 37 3.94 -1.67 11.20
CA VAL A 37 2.78 -2.44 11.67
C VAL A 37 1.53 -1.59 11.91
N HIS A 38 1.68 -0.27 12.09
CA HIS A 38 0.57 0.67 12.25
C HIS A 38 0.10 1.28 10.93
N MET A 39 0.79 1.00 9.82
CA MET A 39 0.72 1.71 8.53
C MET A 39 1.11 3.19 8.59
#